data_AF-A0AAW0NQ89-F1
#
_entry.id   AF-A0AAW0NQ89-F1
#
_cell.length_a   1.000
_cell.length_b   1.000
_cell.length_c   1.000
_cell.angle_alpha   90.00
_cell.angle_beta   90.00
_cell.angle_gamma   90.00
#
_symmetry.space_group_name_H-M   'P 1'
#
loop_
_entity.id
_entity.type
_entity.pdbx_description
1 polymer ?
#
loop_
_entity_poly.entity_id
_entity_poly.type
_entity_poly.pdbx_seq_one_letter_code
_entity_poly.pdbx_strand_id
1 'polypeptide(L)'
;MAVNIPGIIAIVVFYLMVLGTGIWASFKAKREQKKSGAKEMEMAVLGNRSISLVLGVFTMTASWVGGGYILGTAEMAYNSSMGFIFTFTMIMSYFTTFILCGLLFAKPMREINVSPC
;
A
#
# COMPACT_ATOMS: atom_id res chain seq x y z
N MET A 1 -20.94 -11.06 27.21
CA MET A 1 -20.08 -10.83 26.04
C MET A 1 -19.05 -11.96 26.01
N ALA A 2 -19.29 -13.02 25.24
CA ALA A 2 -18.33 -14.12 25.15
C ALA A 2 -17.10 -13.65 24.36
N VAL A 3 -15.92 -13.75 24.96
CA VAL A 3 -14.67 -13.39 24.30
C VAL A 3 -14.43 -14.40 23.18
N ASN A 4 -14.29 -13.92 21.94
CA ASN A 4 -14.02 -14.78 20.79
C ASN A 4 -12.52 -15.16 20.78
N ILE A 5 -12.18 -16.17 21.59
CA ILE A 5 -10.82 -16.69 21.77
C ILE A 5 -10.12 -16.99 20.41
N PRO A 6 -10.75 -17.67 19.43
CA PRO A 6 -10.08 -17.92 18.15
C PRO A 6 -9.83 -16.64 17.34
N GLY A 7 -10.71 -15.64 17.43
CA GLY A 7 -10.51 -14.34 16.77
C GLY A 7 -9.30 -13.58 17.31
N ILE A 8 -9.12 -13.60 18.64
CA ILE A 8 -7.97 -12.95 19.29
C ILE A 8 -6.66 -13.64 18.88
N ILE A 9 -6.64 -14.97 18.87
CA ILE A 9 -5.46 -15.73 18.44
C ILE A 9 -5.10 -15.37 16.99
N ALA A 10 -6.08 -15.29 16.08
CA ALA A 10 -5.84 -14.92 14.69
C ALA A 10 -5.23 -13.51 14.55
N ILE A 11 -5.74 -12.52 15.29
CA ILE A 11 -5.23 -11.14 15.27
C ILE A 11 -3.80 -11.07 15.78
N VAL A 12 -3.50 -11.74 16.91
CA VAL A 12 -2.16 -11.77 17.50
C VAL A 12 -1.16 -12.39 16.53
N VAL A 13 -1.50 -13.54 15.94
CA VAL A 13 -0.65 -14.23 14.96
C VAL A 13 -0.41 -13.34 13.72
N PHE A 14 -1.45 -12.68 13.23
CA PHE A 14 -1.33 -11.75 12.10
C PHE A 14 -0.36 -10.59 12.40
N TYR A 15 -0.48 -9.96 13.56
CA TYR A 15 0.43 -8.87 13.94
C TYR A 15 1.87 -9.35 14.11
N LEU A 16 2.10 -10.55 14.67
CA LEU A 16 3.44 -11.11 14.77
C LEU A 16 4.06 -11.36 13.38
N MET A 17 3.27 -11.80 12.40
CA MET A 17 3.74 -11.94 11.01
C MET A 17 4.09 -10.59 10.38
N VAL A 18 3.25 -9.57 10.55
CA VAL A 18 3.52 -8.22 10.02
C VAL A 18 4.78 -7.62 10.66
N LEU A 19 4.92 -7.73 11.98
CA LEU A 19 6.12 -7.28 12.68
C LEU A 19 7.36 -8.07 12.25
N GLY A 20 7.25 -9.41 12.15
CA GLY A 20 8.36 -10.26 11.73
C GLY A 20 8.85 -9.94 10.32
N THR A 21 7.93 -9.71 9.37
CA THR A 21 8.28 -9.32 7.99
C THR A 21 8.89 -7.92 7.93
N GLY A 22 8.38 -6.96 8.69
CA GLY A 22 8.96 -5.60 8.80
C GLY A 22 10.38 -5.61 9.39
N ILE A 23 10.61 -6.39 10.44
CA ILE A 23 11.92 -6.56 11.06
C ILE A 23 12.89 -7.23 10.08
N TRP A 24 12.48 -8.33 9.44
CA TRP A 24 13.31 -9.05 8.46
C TRP A 24 13.68 -8.17 7.26
N ALA A 25 12.70 -7.42 6.71
CA ALA A 25 12.93 -6.46 5.63
C ALA A 25 13.94 -5.37 6.04
N SER A 26 13.81 -4.84 7.25
CA SER A 26 14.72 -3.82 7.80
C SER A 26 16.15 -4.35 7.96
N PHE A 27 16.31 -5.58 8.49
CA PHE A 27 17.63 -6.20 8.61
C PHE A 27 18.25 -6.53 7.26
N LYS A 28 17.45 -6.97 6.29
CA LYS A 28 17.90 -7.24 4.92
C LYS A 28 18.37 -5.95 4.24
N ALA A 29 17.60 -4.87 4.35
CA ALA A 29 17.97 -3.55 3.83
C ALA A 29 19.30 -3.05 4.42
N LYS A 30 19.47 -3.14 5.75
CA LYS A 30 20.73 -2.77 6.42
C LYS A 30 21.93 -3.61 5.98
N ARG A 31 21.75 -4.91 5.72
CA ARG A 31 22.82 -5.79 5.22
C ARG A 31 23.23 -5.45 3.78
N GLU A 32 22.28 -5.08 2.93
CA GLU A 32 22.57 -4.67 1.55
C GLU A 32 23.23 -3.27 1.50
N GLN A 33 22.81 -2.34 2.36
CA GLN A 33 23.48 -1.03 2.54
C GLN A 33 24.94 -1.16 2.98
N LYS A 34 25.28 -2.13 3.83
CA LYS A 34 26.68 -2.31 4.28
C LYS A 34 27.61 -2.86 3.17
N LYS A 35 27.04 -3.46 2.11
CA LYS A 35 27.80 -4.00 0.96
C LYS A 35 27.95 -3.01 -0.19
N SER A 36 27.00 -2.09 -0.35
CA SER A 36 27.04 -1.04 -1.37
C SER A 36 27.06 0.30 -0.65
N GLY A 37 28.19 0.99 -0.63
CA GLY A 37 28.35 2.32 -0.01
C GLY A 37 27.58 3.45 -0.72
N ALA A 38 26.35 3.19 -1.15
CA ALA A 38 25.46 4.12 -1.82
C ALA A 38 24.51 4.79 -0.81
N LYS A 39 24.26 6.09 -1.02
CA LYS A 39 23.52 7.03 -0.15
C LYS A 39 22.19 6.46 0.36
N GLU A 40 21.94 6.67 1.65
CA GLU A 40 20.79 6.19 2.43
C GLU A 40 19.41 6.51 1.80
N MET A 41 19.30 7.61 1.06
CA MET A 41 18.01 8.14 0.60
C MET A 41 17.52 7.51 -0.73
N GLU A 42 18.44 7.23 -1.66
CA GLU A 42 18.07 6.63 -2.97
C GLU A 42 17.66 5.15 -2.82
N MET A 43 18.22 4.44 -1.83
CA MET A 43 17.88 3.05 -1.58
C MET A 43 16.54 2.90 -0.84
N ALA A 44 16.18 3.87 0.01
CA ALA A 44 14.93 3.87 0.75
C ALA A 44 13.73 4.35 -0.09
N VAL A 45 13.96 5.27 -1.05
CA VAL A 45 12.89 5.90 -1.85
C VAL A 45 12.82 5.35 -3.28
N LEU A 46 13.95 5.04 -3.92
CA LEU A 46 14.00 4.68 -5.34
C LEU A 46 14.31 3.21 -5.60
N GLY A 47 14.68 2.42 -4.57
CA GLY A 47 14.98 1.01 -4.73
C GLY A 47 15.85 0.78 -5.97
N ASN A 48 17.14 1.11 -5.88
CA ASN A 48 18.14 1.02 -6.97
C ASN A 48 18.27 -0.38 -7.63
N ARG A 49 17.41 -1.32 -7.27
CA ARG A 49 17.02 -2.48 -8.07
C ARG A 49 15.54 -2.34 -8.40
N SER A 50 15.26 -2.03 -9.67
CA SER A 50 13.96 -2.19 -10.35
C SER A 50 12.87 -2.75 -9.43
N ILE A 51 12.21 -1.89 -8.65
CA ILE A 51 10.97 -2.29 -7.99
C ILE A 51 10.08 -2.76 -9.13
N SER A 52 9.77 -4.06 -9.14
CA SER A 52 8.90 -4.63 -10.15
C SER A 52 7.61 -3.82 -10.15
N LEU A 53 7.13 -3.42 -11.33
CA LEU A 53 5.86 -2.70 -11.47
C LEU A 53 4.74 -3.37 -10.66
N VAL A 54 4.79 -4.69 -10.57
CA VAL A 54 3.91 -5.51 -9.75
C VAL A 54 3.94 -5.11 -8.27
N LEU A 55 5.12 -4.98 -7.65
CA LEU A 55 5.28 -4.53 -6.26
C LEU A 55 4.82 -3.08 -6.08
N GLY A 56 5.05 -2.23 -7.09
CA GLY A 56 4.54 -0.86 -7.12
C GLY A 56 3.02 -0.82 -7.09
N VAL A 57 2.36 -1.60 -7.95
CA VAL A 57 0.89 -1.71 -7.99
C VAL A 57 0.33 -2.25 -6.68
N PHE A 58 0.94 -3.29 -6.10
CA PHE A 58 0.51 -3.84 -4.81
C PHE A 58 0.63 -2.82 -3.67
N THR A 59 1.77 -2.11 -3.59
CA THR A 59 2.01 -1.10 -2.53
C THR A 59 1.06 0.08 -2.68
N MET A 60 0.86 0.54 -3.91
CA MET A 60 -0.06 1.63 -4.20
C MET A 60 -1.49 1.23 -3.79
N THR A 61 -1.94 0.03 -4.17
CA THR A 61 -3.27 -0.49 -3.80
C THR A 61 -3.41 -0.63 -2.28
N ALA A 62 -2.38 -1.13 -1.59
CA ALA A 62 -2.38 -1.30 -0.14
C ALA A 62 -2.53 0.04 0.62
N SER A 63 -2.23 1.18 -0.02
CA SER A 63 -2.34 2.50 0.60
C SER A 63 -3.78 2.98 0.77
N TRP A 64 -4.72 2.53 -0.08
CA TRP A 64 -6.13 2.95 -0.01
C TRP A 64 -7.10 1.82 0.37
N VAL A 65 -6.70 0.55 0.21
CA VAL A 65 -7.51 -0.60 0.66
C VAL A 65 -7.34 -0.77 2.16
N GLY A 66 -8.10 0.02 2.92
CA GLY A 66 -8.11 0.01 4.39
C GLY A 66 -9.48 -0.33 4.97
N GLY A 67 -9.60 -0.25 6.30
CA GLY A 67 -10.84 -0.54 7.01
C GLY A 67 -12.02 0.34 6.57
N GLY A 68 -11.78 1.62 6.28
CA GLY A 68 -12.82 2.54 5.78
C GLY A 68 -13.33 2.17 4.38
N TYR A 69 -12.45 1.70 3.50
CA TYR A 69 -12.84 1.22 2.18
C TYR A 69 -13.69 -0.06 2.28
N ILE A 70 -13.30 -1.01 3.14
CA ILE A 70 -14.03 -2.27 3.34
C ILE A 70 -15.40 -2.00 4.00
N LEU A 71 -15.43 -1.17 5.04
CA LEU A 71 -16.69 -0.84 5.73
C LEU A 71 -17.63 -0.05 4.81
N GLY A 72 -17.12 0.97 4.11
CA GLY A 72 -17.92 1.78 3.19
C GLY A 72 -18.47 0.97 2.02
N THR A 73 -17.67 0.08 1.43
CA THR A 73 -18.16 -0.83 0.37
C THR A 73 -19.19 -1.83 0.90
N ALA A 74 -19.01 -2.35 2.12
CA ALA A 74 -19.99 -3.24 2.75
C ALA A 74 -21.31 -2.52 3.04
N GLU A 75 -21.27 -1.29 3.56
CA GLU A 75 -22.47 -0.48 3.82
C GLU A 75 -23.21 -0.14 2.53
N MET A 76 -22.49 0.28 1.49
CA MET A 76 -23.07 0.54 0.17
C MET A 76 -23.66 -0.71 -0.46
N ALA A 77 -23.03 -1.88 -0.31
CA ALA A 77 -23.56 -3.13 -0.82
C ALA A 77 -24.78 -3.64 -0.05
N TYR A 78 -24.86 -3.36 1.25
CA TYR A 78 -25.95 -3.81 2.12
C TYR A 78 -27.20 -2.94 2.01
N ASN A 79 -27.04 -1.63 1.74
CA ASN A 79 -28.17 -0.73 1.60
C ASN A 79 -28.81 -0.87 0.22
N SER A 80 -30.01 -1.47 0.14
CA SER A 80 -30.76 -1.63 -1.13
C SER A 80 -31.04 -0.32 -1.88
N SER A 81 -30.98 0.85 -1.22
CA SER A 81 -31.09 2.15 -1.88
C SER A 81 -29.83 2.57 -2.63
N MET A 82 -28.66 2.06 -2.23
CA MET A 82 -27.39 2.22 -2.94
C MET A 82 -27.11 0.91 -3.68
N GLY A 83 -27.57 0.81 -4.93
CA GLY A 83 -27.48 -0.46 -5.68
C GLY A 83 -26.04 -0.94 -5.89
N PHE A 84 -25.90 -2.23 -6.27
CA PHE A 84 -24.62 -2.84 -6.66
C PHE A 84 -23.86 -2.00 -7.71
N ILE A 85 -24.59 -1.32 -8.58
CA ILE A 85 -24.06 -0.39 -9.59
C ILE A 85 -23.26 0.73 -8.93
N PHE A 86 -23.75 1.37 -7.86
CA PHE A 86 -23.05 2.45 -7.17
C PHE A 86 -21.73 1.97 -6.53
N THR A 87 -21.74 0.76 -5.95
CA THR A 87 -20.52 0.16 -5.40
C THR A 87 -19.48 -0.04 -6.51
N PHE A 88 -19.89 -0.56 -7.66
CA PHE A 88 -18.99 -0.79 -8.80
C PHE A 88 -18.49 0.52 -9.42
N THR A 89 -19.35 1.52 -9.55
CA THR A 89 -18.99 2.86 -10.03
C THR A 89 -17.97 3.53 -9.12
N MET A 90 -18.09 3.38 -7.80
CA MET A 90 -17.11 3.92 -6.84
C MET A 90 -15.73 3.29 -7.06
N ILE A 91 -15.67 1.96 -7.20
CA ILE A 91 -14.42 1.23 -7.46
C ILE A 91 -13.77 1.71 -8.76
N MET A 92 -14.55 1.80 -9.84
CA MET A 92 -14.05 2.28 -11.14
C MET A 92 -13.59 3.74 -11.08
N SER A 93 -14.28 4.58 -10.32
CA SER A 93 -13.89 5.99 -10.10
C SER A 93 -12.50 6.08 -9.46
N TYR A 94 -12.19 5.27 -8.44
CA TYR A 94 -10.85 5.21 -7.86
C TYR A 94 -9.78 4.84 -8.90
N PHE A 95 -9.99 3.79 -9.69
CA PHE A 95 -9.05 3.39 -10.74
C PHE A 95 -8.83 4.49 -11.78
N THR A 96 -9.90 5.13 -12.25
CA THR A 96 -9.78 6.23 -13.23
C THR A 96 -9.02 7.42 -12.66
N THR A 97 -9.22 7.75 -11.39
CA THR A 97 -8.48 8.82 -10.71
C THR A 97 -6.99 8.48 -10.60
N PHE A 98 -6.63 7.22 -10.29
CA PHE A 98 -5.24 6.81 -10.26
C PHE A 98 -4.56 6.86 -11.63
N ILE A 99 -5.25 6.48 -12.69
CA ILE A 99 -4.73 6.58 -14.06
C ILE A 99 -4.53 8.06 -14.43
N LEU A 100 -5.51 8.92 -14.14
CA LEU A 100 -5.42 10.36 -14.40
C LEU A 100 -4.29 11.01 -13.60
N CYS A 101 -4.20 10.74 -12.30
CA CYS A 101 -3.11 11.23 -11.46
C CYS A 101 -1.74 10.72 -11.94
N GLY A 102 -1.65 9.45 -12.33
CA GLY A 102 -0.42 8.88 -12.89
C GLY A 102 0.01 9.59 -14.16
N LEU A 103 -0.90 9.82 -15.12
CA LEU A 103 -0.57 10.47 -16.38
C LEU A 103 -0.20 11.95 -16.22
N LEU A 104 -0.91 12.69 -15.35
CA LEU A 104 -0.69 14.12 -15.14
C LEU A 104 0.54 14.41 -14.27
N PHE A 105 0.77 13.61 -13.22
CA PHE A 105 1.80 13.90 -12.22
C PHE A 105 3.08 13.07 -12.35
N ALA A 106 3.10 11.96 -13.11
CA ALA A 106 4.32 11.16 -13.23
C ALA A 106 5.47 11.89 -13.92
N LYS A 107 5.18 12.74 -14.93
CA LYS A 107 6.20 13.55 -15.60
C LYS A 107 6.77 14.66 -14.69
N PRO A 108 5.95 15.56 -14.10
CA PRO A 108 6.47 16.61 -13.24
C PRO A 108 7.19 16.06 -12.00
N MET A 109 6.72 14.94 -11.42
CA MET A 109 7.42 14.32 -10.29
C MET A 109 8.80 13.74 -10.65
N ARG A 110 9.05 13.38 -11.91
CA ARG A 110 10.37 12.91 -12.37
C ARG A 110 11.32 14.04 -12.72
N GLU A 111 10.78 15.16 -13.17
CA GLU A 111 11.54 16.34 -13.58
C GLU A 111 11.89 17.23 -12.37
N ILE A 112 11.10 17.19 -11.29
CA ILE A 112 11.44 17.77 -10.00
C ILE A 112 12.51 16.89 -9.35
N ASN A 113 13.75 17.07 -9.79
CA ASN A 113 14.94 16.49 -9.19
C ASN A 113 15.14 17.17 -7.83
N VAL A 114 14.54 16.62 -6.77
CA VAL A 114 14.76 17.11 -5.40
C VAL A 114 16.20 16.78 -5.04
N SER A 115 17.13 17.66 -5.38
CA SER A 115 18.46 17.69 -4.78
C SER A 115 18.27 17.89 -3.27
N PRO A 116 18.60 16.91 -2.42
CA PRO A 116 18.70 17.20 -1.00
C PRO A 116 19.87 18.17 -0.83
N CYS A 117 19.56 19.37 -0.36
CA CYS A 117 20.58 20.28 0.13
C CYS A 117 21.34 19.65 1.29
#